data_AF-Q1GQ52-F1
#
_entry.id   AF-Q1GQ52-F1
#
_cell.length_a   1.000
_cell.length_b   1.000
_cell.length_c   1.000
_cell.angle_alpha   90.00
_cell.angle_beta   90.00
_cell.angle_gamma   90.00
#
_symmetry.space_group_name_H-M   'P 1'
#
loop_
_entity.id
_entity.type
_entity.pdbx_description
1 polymer ?
#
loop_
_entity_poly.entity_id
_entity_poly.type
_entity_poly.pdbx_seq_one_letter_code
_entity_poly.pdbx_strand_id
1 'polypeptide(L)'
;MSSPRGSDPASGAGDWSGNWRTLVGLWAIPGLAMLAAMWLEPTPRAVIWTVMLASMGAACIMNARRCGRTHCRFTGPFLIGMAILVVAYAIGMLPLGPHGWGILGGVTLGGFAALWWGSERAWGKFSRSKDKGVSRSC
;
A
#
# COMPACT_ATOMS: atom_id res chain seq x y z
N MET A 1 3.35 -22.75 -51.42
CA MET A 1 2.85 -21.39 -51.10
C MET A 1 2.02 -21.51 -49.84
N SER A 2 2.51 -20.94 -48.75
CA SER A 2 2.09 -21.27 -47.38
C SER A 2 1.00 -20.32 -46.86
N SER A 3 0.01 -20.89 -46.21
CA SER A 3 -0.84 -20.28 -45.17
C SER A 3 -0.95 -21.33 -44.04
N PRO A 4 -1.25 -21.04 -42.76
CA PRO A 4 -1.53 -19.76 -42.06
C PRO A 4 -0.75 -19.59 -40.72
N ARG A 5 -0.83 -18.42 -40.07
CA ARG A 5 -0.65 -18.18 -38.62
C ARG A 5 -1.13 -16.74 -38.37
N GLY A 6 -2.32 -16.52 -37.83
CA GLY A 6 -2.64 -16.80 -36.43
C GLY A 6 -2.68 -15.45 -35.74
N SER A 7 -3.84 -14.78 -35.80
CA SER A 7 -4.12 -13.59 -35.02
C SER A 7 -4.29 -14.02 -33.56
N ASP A 8 -3.17 -14.22 -32.85
CA ASP A 8 -3.23 -14.43 -31.41
C ASP A 8 -3.54 -13.09 -30.74
N PRO A 9 -4.66 -12.95 -30.01
CA PRO A 9 -4.84 -11.82 -29.11
C PRO A 9 -3.77 -11.99 -28.03
N ALA A 10 -2.67 -11.24 -28.17
CA ALA A 10 -1.67 -11.10 -27.13
C ALA A 10 -2.42 -10.84 -25.82
N SER A 11 -2.32 -11.85 -24.96
CA SER A 11 -3.15 -12.01 -23.79
C SER A 11 -3.04 -10.76 -22.94
N GLY A 12 -4.17 -10.07 -22.75
CA GLY A 12 -4.36 -9.02 -21.76
C GLY A 12 -4.29 -9.60 -20.35
N ALA A 13 -3.15 -10.18 -19.99
CA ALA A 13 -2.81 -10.56 -18.63
C ALA A 13 -2.37 -9.28 -17.91
N GLY A 14 -3.37 -8.49 -17.50
CA GLY A 14 -3.18 -7.16 -16.93
C GLY A 14 -2.18 -7.17 -15.78
N ASP A 15 -1.17 -6.31 -15.92
CA ASP A 15 -0.29 -5.93 -14.83
C ASP A 15 -1.15 -5.50 -13.63
N TRP A 16 -1.01 -6.21 -12.51
CA TRP A 16 -1.64 -5.81 -11.25
C TRP A 16 -1.14 -4.42 -10.78
N SER A 17 0.09 -4.08 -11.20
CA SER A 17 0.75 -2.80 -11.00
C SER A 17 0.34 -1.72 -12.03
N GLY A 18 -0.33 -2.10 -13.13
CA GLY A 18 -0.80 -1.22 -14.22
C GLY A 18 -2.32 -1.03 -14.30
N ASN A 19 -3.10 -1.81 -13.56
CA ASN A 19 -4.56 -1.66 -13.53
C ASN A 19 -4.95 -0.47 -12.63
N TRP A 20 -5.29 0.65 -13.27
CA TRP A 20 -5.78 1.90 -12.63
C TRP A 20 -6.85 1.65 -11.55
N ARG A 21 -7.69 0.61 -11.70
CA ARG A 21 -8.71 0.25 -10.71
C ARG A 21 -8.12 -0.29 -9.40
N THR A 22 -7.04 -1.05 -9.42
CA THR A 22 -6.33 -1.48 -8.20
C THR A 22 -5.54 -0.33 -7.60
N LEU A 23 -4.98 0.56 -8.43
CA LEU A 23 -4.33 1.78 -7.95
C LEU A 23 -5.34 2.70 -7.25
N VAL A 24 -6.48 3.00 -7.88
CA VAL A 24 -7.54 3.81 -7.29
C VAL A 24 -8.16 3.11 -6.07
N GLY A 25 -8.43 1.82 -6.15
CA GLY A 25 -9.08 1.06 -5.08
C GLY A 25 -8.21 0.85 -3.84
N LEU A 26 -6.90 0.63 -4.01
CA LEU A 26 -5.98 0.39 -2.90
C LEU A 26 -5.26 1.64 -2.40
N TRP A 27 -5.32 2.74 -3.14
CA TRP A 27 -4.60 3.97 -2.78
C TRP A 27 -5.50 5.19 -2.69
N ALA A 28 -6.32 5.48 -3.70
CA ALA A 28 -7.20 6.65 -3.69
C ALA A 28 -8.37 6.49 -2.70
N ILE A 29 -9.03 5.32 -2.67
CA ILE A 29 -10.14 5.06 -1.74
C ILE A 29 -9.67 5.13 -0.28
N PRO A 30 -8.58 4.45 0.13
CA PRO A 30 -8.09 4.55 1.50
C PRO A 30 -7.67 5.95 1.90
N GLY A 31 -6.96 6.67 1.03
CA GLY A 31 -6.55 8.05 1.28
C GLY A 31 -7.75 8.99 1.46
N LEU A 32 -8.72 8.93 0.54
CA LEU A 32 -9.94 9.74 0.63
C LEU A 32 -10.80 9.38 1.84
N ALA A 33 -10.93 8.09 2.16
CA ALA A 33 -11.68 7.63 3.32
C ALA A 33 -11.04 8.10 4.64
N MET A 34 -9.71 8.06 4.74
CA MET A 34 -8.99 8.57 5.91
C MET A 34 -9.14 10.08 6.06
N LEU A 35 -9.10 10.84 4.96
CA LEU A 35 -9.36 12.28 4.97
C LEU A 35 -10.81 12.58 5.37
N ALA A 36 -11.79 11.90 4.78
CA ALA A 36 -13.20 12.02 5.13
C ALA A 36 -13.48 11.70 6.62
N ALA A 37 -12.75 10.73 7.18
CA ALA A 37 -12.89 10.36 8.58
C ALA A 37 -12.43 11.44 9.57
N MET A 38 -11.71 12.48 9.13
CA MET A 38 -11.29 13.59 10.00
C MET A 38 -12.46 14.44 10.51
N TRP A 39 -13.62 14.38 9.85
CA TRP A 39 -14.85 15.06 10.29
C TRP A 39 -15.76 14.17 11.14
N LEU A 40 -15.37 12.91 11.38
CA LEU A 40 -16.17 11.97 12.18
C LEU A 40 -15.71 11.96 13.64
N GLU A 41 -16.60 11.46 14.50
CA GLU A 41 -16.31 11.15 15.91
C GLU A 41 -15.08 10.22 16.05
N PRO A 42 -14.37 10.25 17.20
CA PRO A 42 -13.10 9.52 17.37
C PRO A 42 -13.20 8.02 17.10
N THR A 43 -14.30 7.38 17.50
CA THR A 43 -14.52 5.93 17.33
C THR A 43 -14.66 5.52 15.87
N PRO A 44 -15.62 6.05 15.07
CA PRO A 44 -15.72 5.72 13.65
C PRO A 44 -14.47 6.12 12.87
N ARG A 45 -13.81 7.24 13.25
CA ARG A 45 -12.53 7.63 12.67
C ARG A 45 -11.46 6.57 12.85
N ALA A 46 -11.30 6.05 14.07
CA ALA A 46 -10.35 5.00 14.39
C ALA A 46 -10.59 3.72 13.59
N VAL A 47 -11.86 3.30 13.47
CA VAL A 47 -12.24 2.10 12.70
C VAL A 47 -11.85 2.27 11.23
N ILE A 48 -12.23 3.39 10.61
CA ILE A 48 -11.92 3.66 9.20
C ILE A 48 -10.40 3.68 8.99
N TRP A 49 -9.67 4.45 9.80
CA TRP A 49 -8.22 4.53 9.69
C TRP A 49 -7.54 3.18 9.87
N THR A 50 -7.97 2.38 10.84
CA THR A 50 -7.41 1.05 11.09
C THR A 50 -7.64 0.12 9.89
N VAL A 51 -8.87 0.04 9.38
CA VAL A 51 -9.22 -0.84 8.25
C VAL A 51 -8.49 -0.40 6.97
N MET A 52 -8.42 0.90 6.71
CA MET A 52 -7.74 1.46 5.54
C MET A 52 -6.22 1.20 5.61
N LEU A 53 -5.57 1.49 6.75
CA LEU A 53 -4.14 1.22 6.93
C LEU A 53 -3.81 -0.26 6.86
N ALA A 54 -4.64 -1.11 7.48
CA ALA A 54 -4.45 -2.56 7.47
C ALA A 54 -4.58 -3.13 6.05
N SER A 55 -5.60 -2.70 5.29
CA SER A 55 -5.80 -3.15 3.92
C SER A 55 -4.66 -2.69 2.99
N MET A 56 -4.22 -1.44 3.08
CA MET A 56 -3.07 -0.92 2.33
C MET A 56 -1.77 -1.66 2.68
N GLY A 57 -1.52 -1.88 3.98
CA GLY A 57 -0.35 -2.61 4.47
C GLY A 57 -0.33 -4.05 3.98
N ALA A 58 -1.47 -4.75 4.07
CA ALA A 58 -1.62 -6.11 3.56
C ALA A 58 -1.40 -6.20 2.04
N ALA A 59 -1.95 -5.26 1.27
CA ALA A 59 -1.74 -5.16 -0.17
C ALA A 59 -0.25 -4.97 -0.51
N CYS A 60 0.46 -4.09 0.21
CA CYS A 60 1.90 -3.92 0.05
C CYS A 60 2.66 -5.21 0.36
N ILE A 61 2.36 -5.90 1.46
CA ILE A 61 3.04 -7.16 1.81
C ILE A 61 2.81 -8.22 0.74
N MET A 62 1.58 -8.37 0.24
CA MET A 62 1.27 -9.30 -0.85
C MET A 62 2.02 -8.95 -2.14
N ASN A 63 2.11 -7.66 -2.49
CA ASN A 63 2.85 -7.20 -3.66
C ASN A 63 4.36 -7.44 -3.51
N ALA A 64 4.93 -7.18 -2.33
CA ALA A 64 6.33 -7.47 -2.05
C ALA A 64 6.64 -8.97 -2.15
N ARG A 65 5.73 -9.84 -1.69
CA ARG A 65 5.87 -11.30 -1.78
C ARG A 65 5.76 -11.83 -3.21
N ARG A 66 4.94 -11.21 -4.05
CA ARG A 66 4.71 -11.64 -5.44
C ARG A 66 5.73 -11.05 -6.42
N CYS A 67 6.01 -9.76 -6.32
CA CYS A 67 6.76 -8.98 -7.30
C CYS A 67 8.11 -8.46 -6.79
N GLY A 68 8.42 -8.62 -5.49
CA GLY A 68 9.73 -8.21 -4.95
C GLY A 68 9.97 -6.70 -4.93
N ARG A 69 8.91 -5.87 -4.99
CA ARG A 69 8.99 -4.41 -4.86
C ARG A 69 9.60 -4.04 -3.51
N THR A 70 10.68 -3.27 -3.55
CA THR A 70 11.42 -2.82 -2.36
C THR A 70 10.58 -1.94 -1.46
N HIS A 71 9.90 -0.93 -2.01
CA HIS A 71 9.09 -0.02 -1.20
C HIS A 71 8.01 -0.77 -0.43
N CYS A 72 7.30 -1.69 -1.08
CA CYS A 72 6.24 -2.49 -0.45
C CYS A 72 6.75 -3.36 0.70
N ARG A 73 8.02 -3.77 0.66
CA ARG A 73 8.63 -4.58 1.72
C ARG A 73 8.80 -3.80 3.03
N PHE A 74 9.01 -2.49 2.94
CA PHE A 74 9.17 -1.62 4.11
C PHE A 74 7.87 -0.87 4.47
N THR A 75 7.15 -0.36 3.47
CA THR A 75 5.89 0.37 3.68
C THR A 75 4.78 -0.53 4.21
N GLY A 76 4.73 -1.80 3.80
CA GLY A 76 3.72 -2.76 4.26
C GLY A 76 3.72 -2.93 5.78
N PRO A 77 4.83 -3.38 6.40
CA PRO A 77 4.94 -3.47 7.86
C PRO A 77 4.74 -2.13 8.57
N PHE A 78 5.21 -1.02 8.00
CA PHE A 78 5.01 0.31 8.55
C PHE A 78 3.52 0.69 8.66
N LEU A 79 2.73 0.47 7.60
CA LEU A 79 1.29 0.76 7.60
C LEU A 79 0.53 -0.12 8.61
N ILE A 80 0.94 -1.38 8.78
CA ILE A 80 0.39 -2.25 9.83
C ILE A 80 0.73 -1.71 11.22
N GLY A 81 1.97 -1.26 11.43
CA GLY A 81 2.38 -0.59 12.67
C GLY A 81 1.54 0.67 12.95
N MET A 82 1.30 1.50 11.93
CA MET A 82 0.44 2.68 12.06
C MET A 82 -1.01 2.30 12.41
N ALA A 83 -1.55 1.21 11.86
CA ALA A 83 -2.89 0.73 12.23
C ALA A 83 -2.95 0.36 13.73
N ILE A 84 -1.92 -0.30 14.26
CA ILE A 84 -1.82 -0.62 15.69
C ILE A 84 -1.76 0.66 16.53
N LEU A 85 -0.98 1.67 16.11
CA LEU A 85 -0.88 2.95 16.82
C LEU A 85 -2.22 3.71 16.82
N VAL A 86 -2.98 3.65 15.73
CA VAL A 86 -4.34 4.23 15.67
C VAL A 86 -5.26 3.55 16.68
N VAL A 87 -5.27 2.21 16.73
CA VAL A 87 -6.07 1.46 17.72
C VAL A 87 -5.65 1.84 19.13
N ALA A 88 -4.35 1.83 19.42
CA ALA A 88 -3.82 2.15 20.74
C ALA A 88 -4.14 3.59 21.18
N TYR A 89 -4.13 4.55 20.25
CA TYR A 89 -4.60 5.91 20.53
C TYR A 89 -6.11 5.97 20.77
N ALA A 90 -6.90 5.27 19.97
CA ALA A 90 -8.37 5.28 20.08
C ALA A 90 -8.87 4.70 21.41
N ILE A 91 -8.18 3.70 21.97
CA ILE A 91 -8.50 3.13 23.28
C ILE A 91 -7.85 3.89 24.46
N GLY A 92 -7.18 5.02 24.19
CA GLY A 92 -6.59 5.87 25.22
C GLY A 92 -5.26 5.40 25.80
N MET A 93 -4.61 4.39 25.20
CA MET A 93 -3.28 3.92 25.66
C MET A 93 -2.15 4.87 25.29
N LEU A 94 -2.33 5.73 24.27
CA LEU A 94 -1.34 6.72 23.86
C LEU A 94 -1.79 8.14 24.21
N PRO A 95 -1.08 8.89 25.07
CA PRO A 95 -1.39 10.28 25.39
C PRO A 95 -0.84 11.22 24.32
N LEU A 96 -1.35 11.15 23.08
CA LEU A 96 -0.93 12.03 21.99
C LEU A 96 -1.56 13.44 22.06
N GLY A 97 -2.38 13.71 23.08
CA GLY A 97 -3.00 15.01 23.32
C GLY A 97 -4.03 15.43 22.25
N PRO A 98 -4.43 16.72 22.25
CA PRO A 98 -5.46 17.25 21.34
C PRO A 98 -5.11 17.13 19.85
N HIS A 99 -3.81 17.07 19.54
CA HIS A 99 -3.30 17.00 18.16
C HIS A 99 -2.96 15.58 17.71
N GLY A 100 -3.31 14.55 18.49
CA GLY A 100 -2.85 13.18 18.23
C GLY A 100 -3.26 12.63 16.86
N TRP A 101 -4.47 12.95 16.39
CA TRP A 101 -4.90 12.59 15.02
C TRP A 101 -4.06 13.26 13.92
N GLY A 102 -3.68 14.53 14.12
CA GLY A 102 -2.81 15.25 13.19
C GLY A 102 -1.39 14.69 13.18
N ILE A 103 -0.86 14.34 14.35
CA ILE A 103 0.45 13.69 14.49
C ILE A 103 0.44 12.32 13.82
N LEU A 104 -0.57 11.48 14.09
CA LEU A 104 -0.71 10.17 13.46
C LEU A 104 -0.82 10.28 11.94
N GLY A 105 -1.60 11.23 11.42
CA GLY A 105 -1.70 11.50 10.00
C GLY A 105 -0.38 11.95 9.38
N GLY A 106 0.29 12.91 10.01
CA GLY A 106 1.58 13.43 9.57
C GLY A 106 2.69 12.36 9.56
N VAL A 107 2.79 11.57 10.63
CA VAL A 107 3.74 10.45 10.72
C VAL A 107 3.42 9.37 9.69
N THR A 108 2.14 9.04 9.49
CA THR A 108 1.73 8.06 8.48
C THR A 108 2.14 8.52 7.09
N LEU A 109 1.77 9.73 6.68
CA LEU A 109 2.06 10.26 5.34
C LEU A 109 3.56 10.48 5.13
N GLY A 110 4.22 11.14 6.09
CA GLY A 110 5.65 11.42 6.03
C GLY A 110 6.49 10.15 6.06
N GLY A 111 6.18 9.21 6.96
CA GLY A 111 6.85 7.92 7.05
C GLY A 111 6.63 7.06 5.82
N PHE A 112 5.40 7.02 5.30
CA PHE A 112 5.09 6.32 4.05
C PHE A 112 5.89 6.89 2.87
N ALA A 113 5.89 8.22 2.69
CA ALA A 113 6.63 8.89 1.62
C ALA A 113 8.15 8.70 1.76
N ALA A 114 8.68 8.82 2.97
CA ALA A 114 10.10 8.63 3.26
C ALA A 114 10.53 7.18 3.02
N LEU A 115 9.74 6.19 3.43
CA LEU A 115 10.01 4.78 3.17
C LEU A 115 9.90 4.45 1.68
N TRP A 116 8.92 5.01 0.98
CA TRP A 116 8.82 4.86 -0.48
C TRP A 116 10.08 5.40 -1.15
N TRP A 117 10.37 6.68 -0.95
CA TRP A 117 11.45 7.37 -1.64
C TRP A 117 12.83 6.83 -1.23
N GLY A 118 13.04 6.64 0.08
CA GLY A 118 14.29 6.14 0.63
C GLY A 118 14.59 4.70 0.21
N SER A 119 13.60 3.81 0.23
CA SER A 119 13.84 2.41 -0.16
C SER A 119 14.13 2.25 -1.65
N GLU A 120 13.45 3.02 -2.52
CA GLU A 120 13.73 2.99 -3.96
C GLU A 120 15.11 3.60 -4.28
N ARG A 121 15.53 4.62 -3.52
CA ARG A 121 16.82 5.28 -3.71
C ARG A 121 18.01 4.47 -3.18
N ALA A 122 17.82 3.72 -2.11
CA ALA A 122 18.88 2.89 -1.52
C ALA A 122 19.03 1.50 -2.17
N TRP A 123 17.94 0.86 -2.62
CA TRP A 123 17.97 -0.52 -3.13
C TRP A 123 17.42 -0.70 -4.56
N GLY A 124 17.06 0.39 -5.24
CA GLY A 124 16.35 0.35 -6.52
C GLY A 124 14.88 -0.09 -6.35
N LYS A 125 14.11 -0.11 -7.45
CA LYS A 125 12.67 -0.46 -7.42
C LYS A 125 12.39 -1.93 -7.03
N PHE A 126 13.38 -2.81 -7.16
CA PHE A 126 13.25 -4.25 -6.96
C PHE A 126 14.50 -4.84 -6.29
N SER A 127 14.31 -5.58 -5.19
CA SER A 127 15.40 -6.26 -4.47
C SER A 127 15.42 -7.73 -4.84
N ARG A 128 15.88 -7.99 -6.07
CA ARG A 128 16.47 -9.23 -6.65
C ARG A 128 16.30 -10.60 -5.94
N SER A 129 15.83 -11.60 -6.70
CA SER A 129 16.52 -12.91 -6.83
C SER A 129 16.42 -13.44 -8.26
N LYS A 130 17.46 -14.17 -8.66
CA LYS A 130 17.86 -14.67 -9.99
C LYS A 130 16.79 -15.49 -10.74
N ASP A 131 16.90 -15.46 -12.07
CA ASP A 131 16.42 -16.43 -13.07
C ASP A 131 15.71 -17.68 -12.53
N LYS A 132 14.44 -17.88 -12.94
CA LYS A 132 14.04 -18.92 -13.90
C LYS A 132 12.62 -18.65 -14.41
N GLY A 133 12.51 -18.20 -15.65
CA GLY A 133 11.51 -18.70 -16.61
C GLY A 133 10.01 -18.71 -16.24
N VAL A 134 9.55 -17.92 -15.28
CA VAL A 134 8.12 -17.69 -15.10
C VAL A 134 7.90 -16.19 -15.13
N SER A 135 7.51 -15.69 -16.29
CA SER A 135 6.88 -14.38 -16.43
C SER A 135 5.63 -14.37 -15.55
N ARG A 136 5.78 -13.97 -14.29
CA ARG A 136 4.67 -13.60 -13.43
C ARG A 136 4.47 -12.12 -13.68
N SER A 137 3.37 -11.77 -14.35
CA SER A 137 2.98 -10.40 -14.69
C SER A 137 3.03 -9.53 -13.43
N CYS A 138 4.07 -8.71 -13.36
CA CYS A 138 4.40 -7.70 -12.38
C CYS A 138 4.81 -6.46 -13.18
#